data_AF-A0A4Q6GVZ9-F1
#
_entry.id   AF-A0A4Q6GVZ9-F1
#
_cell.length_a   1.000
_cell.length_b   1.000
_cell.length_c   1.000
_cell.angle_alpha   90.00
_cell.angle_beta   90.00
_cell.angle_gamma   90.00
#
_symmetry.space_group_name_H-M   'P 1'
#
loop_
_entity.id
_entity.type
_entity.pdbx_description
1 polymer ?
#
loop_
_entity_poly.entity_id
_entity_poly.type
_entity_poly.pdbx_seq_one_letter_code
_entity_poly.pdbx_strand_id
1 'polypeptide(L)'
;MLRASATATLLLVLSASAGHANAGTRSGALAVDAIRGSIEARDCKTAVDRLKSGLGNEYPEVYLLAGSMYEHGICVKRDWPRAMGFYVQAHEADEDSAAARIAAGYADPANGPDVAAALWWARKTPGFQLRQCGAPKEAAADPDRFVAELKTWKPERLAICNYLAGVMATMSGEVKYPELAAAHALGGDVTLRFLPGVPRIELQRGESREYEMVGWVSSDALRDRKARKMADGFEAALSTVANRALARYPHPGGIPADTLIEVKYTFGMDYEKKRCTVSQPCSAD
;
A
#
# COMPACT_ATOMS: atom_id res chain seq x y z
N MET A 1 -41.17 6.82 31.65
CA MET A 1 -39.76 6.37 31.67
C MET A 1 -39.36 6.05 30.24
N LEU A 2 -38.69 6.98 29.56
CA LEU A 2 -38.27 6.85 28.16
C LEU A 2 -36.99 6.02 28.08
N ARG A 3 -37.00 4.94 27.30
CA ARG A 3 -35.81 4.17 26.91
C ARG A 3 -35.25 4.78 25.63
N ALA A 4 -34.01 5.25 25.67
CA ALA A 4 -33.27 5.68 24.48
C ALA A 4 -32.60 4.46 23.85
N SER A 5 -32.97 4.16 22.60
CA SER A 5 -32.31 3.19 21.74
C SER A 5 -31.33 3.93 20.83
N ALA A 6 -30.05 3.57 20.85
CA ALA A 6 -29.04 4.09 19.93
C ALA A 6 -28.88 3.09 18.77
N THR A 7 -29.43 3.45 17.61
CA THR A 7 -29.19 2.77 16.33
C THR A 7 -27.89 3.27 15.72
N ALA A 8 -26.90 2.39 15.54
CA ALA A 8 -25.69 2.66 14.75
C ALA A 8 -25.99 2.37 13.28
N THR A 9 -26.08 3.42 12.47
CA THR A 9 -26.28 3.32 11.01
C THR A 9 -24.94 3.03 10.35
N LEU A 10 -24.76 1.81 9.83
CA LEU A 10 -23.64 1.45 8.98
C LEU A 10 -23.94 1.93 7.55
N LEU A 11 -23.19 2.93 7.05
CA LEU A 11 -23.25 3.32 5.64
C LEU A 11 -22.45 2.31 4.81
N LEU A 12 -23.16 1.43 4.10
CA LEU A 12 -22.63 0.65 2.99
C LEU A 12 -22.88 1.43 1.70
N VAL A 13 -21.82 1.99 1.12
CA VAL A 13 -21.89 2.60 -0.21
C VAL A 13 -21.81 1.47 -1.24
N LEU A 14 -22.87 1.29 -2.03
CA LEU A 14 -22.85 0.49 -3.25
C LEU A 14 -22.54 1.40 -4.44
N SER A 15 -21.31 1.32 -4.95
CA SER A 15 -20.88 2.03 -6.16
C SER A 15 -20.95 1.06 -7.34
N ALA A 16 -21.78 1.38 -8.34
CA ALA A 16 -21.86 0.65 -9.60
C ALA A 16 -20.56 0.83 -10.39
N SER A 17 -19.92 -0.29 -10.73
CA SER A 17 -18.65 -0.32 -11.47
C SER A 17 -18.84 0.06 -12.94
N ALA A 18 -18.33 1.24 -13.33
CA ALA A 18 -17.91 1.53 -14.69
C ALA A 18 -16.39 1.32 -14.75
N GLY A 19 -15.95 0.26 -15.43
CA GLY A 19 -14.58 -0.22 -15.39
C GLY A 19 -13.55 0.81 -15.86
N HIS A 20 -12.51 0.99 -15.06
CA HIS A 20 -11.26 1.62 -15.46
C HIS A 20 -10.09 0.78 -14.95
N ALA A 21 -9.77 -0.29 -15.67
CA ALA A 21 -8.45 -0.89 -15.54
C ALA A 21 -7.42 0.15 -16.00
N ASN A 22 -6.70 0.77 -15.05
CA ASN A 22 -5.45 1.46 -15.32
C ASN A 22 -4.60 1.52 -14.05
N ALA A 23 -3.42 0.89 -14.11
CA ALA A 23 -2.27 1.34 -13.35
C ALA A 23 -2.06 2.84 -13.64
N GLY A 24 -1.68 3.61 -12.62
CA GLY A 24 -1.66 5.07 -12.58
C GLY A 24 -1.35 5.83 -13.89
N THR A 25 -1.97 7.00 -14.05
CA THR A 25 -1.71 7.85 -15.23
C THR A 25 -0.35 8.55 -15.06
N ARG A 26 0.37 8.76 -16.17
CA ARG A 26 1.61 9.56 -16.15
C ARG A 26 1.38 10.93 -15.50
N SER A 27 0.21 11.53 -15.70
CA SER A 27 -0.16 12.82 -15.11
C SER A 27 -0.37 12.75 -13.59
N GLY A 28 -1.00 11.69 -13.09
CA GLY A 28 -1.19 11.44 -11.66
C GLY A 28 0.14 11.26 -10.92
N ALA A 29 1.05 10.47 -11.48
CA ALA A 29 2.41 10.30 -10.94
C ALA A 29 3.18 11.64 -10.87
N LEU A 30 3.15 12.45 -11.94
CA LEU A 30 3.78 13.77 -11.95
C LEU A 30 3.17 14.73 -10.92
N ALA A 31 1.86 14.67 -10.71
CA ALA A 31 1.19 15.46 -9.68
C ALA A 31 1.65 15.05 -8.27
N VAL A 32 1.72 13.74 -8.00
CA VAL A 32 2.23 13.20 -6.72
C VAL A 32 3.66 13.64 -6.47
N ASP A 33 4.55 13.53 -7.45
CA ASP A 33 5.96 13.95 -7.34
C ASP A 33 6.08 15.45 -7.05
N ALA A 34 5.29 16.27 -7.74
CA ALA A 34 5.27 17.71 -7.50
C ALA A 34 4.77 18.06 -6.09
N ILE A 35 3.81 17.33 -5.55
CA ILE A 35 3.33 17.53 -4.17
C ILE A 35 4.40 17.09 -3.17
N ARG A 36 5.00 15.90 -3.35
CA ARG A 36 6.08 15.38 -2.50
C ARG A 36 7.29 16.29 -2.48
N GLY A 37 7.73 16.80 -3.63
CA GLY A 37 8.83 17.75 -3.72
C GLY A 37 8.55 19.04 -2.92
N SER A 38 7.32 19.54 -2.91
CA SER A 38 6.94 20.68 -2.06
C SER A 38 7.01 20.33 -0.56
N ILE A 39 6.56 19.13 -0.17
CA ILE A 39 6.63 18.65 1.21
C ILE A 39 8.10 18.55 1.67
N GLU A 40 8.97 17.98 0.85
CA GLU A 40 10.41 17.85 1.11
C GLU A 40 11.09 19.22 1.23
N ALA A 41 10.70 20.17 0.39
CA ALA A 41 11.13 21.57 0.46
C ALA A 41 10.51 22.34 1.65
N ARG A 42 9.66 21.71 2.47
CA ARG A 42 8.89 22.31 3.57
C ARG A 42 7.97 23.46 3.14
N ASP A 43 7.57 23.49 1.87
CA ASP A 43 6.60 24.42 1.33
C ASP A 43 5.19 23.81 1.37
N CYS A 44 4.61 23.79 2.58
CA CYS A 44 3.29 23.21 2.79
C CYS A 44 2.17 23.98 2.08
N LYS A 45 2.34 25.28 1.82
CA LYS A 45 1.35 26.05 1.08
C LYS A 45 1.27 25.53 -0.36
N THR A 46 2.41 25.43 -1.04
CA THR A 46 2.47 24.93 -2.42
C THR A 46 2.09 23.46 -2.49
N ALA A 47 2.44 22.64 -1.49
CA ALA A 47 2.00 21.25 -1.41
C ALA A 47 0.47 21.13 -1.40
N VAL A 48 -0.21 21.92 -0.56
CA VAL A 48 -1.68 21.92 -0.45
C VAL A 48 -2.35 22.51 -1.70
N ASP A 49 -1.78 23.56 -2.30
CA ASP A 49 -2.31 24.13 -3.54
C ASP A 49 -2.23 23.12 -4.70
N ARG A 50 -1.10 22.41 -4.82
CA ARG A 50 -0.93 21.32 -5.81
C ARG A 50 -1.84 20.14 -5.52
N LEU A 51 -2.01 19.77 -4.25
CA LEU A 51 -2.94 18.71 -3.84
C LEU A 51 -4.37 19.03 -4.29
N LYS A 52 -4.86 20.24 -4.03
CA LYS A 52 -6.19 20.67 -4.48
C LYS A 52 -6.34 20.60 -5.99
N SER A 53 -5.32 21.02 -6.73
CA SER A 53 -5.32 20.92 -8.19
C SER A 53 -5.37 19.47 -8.66
N GLY A 54 -4.58 18.56 -8.08
CA GLY A 54 -4.60 17.14 -8.44
C GLY A 54 -5.93 16.46 -8.07
N LEU A 55 -6.51 16.79 -6.91
CA LEU A 55 -7.83 16.30 -6.50
C LEU A 55 -8.95 16.76 -7.45
N GLY A 56 -8.86 17.97 -8.01
CA GLY A 56 -9.80 18.47 -9.00
C GLY A 56 -9.70 17.79 -10.37
N ASN A 57 -8.61 17.05 -10.63
CA ASN A 57 -8.44 16.21 -11.80
C ASN A 57 -8.74 14.73 -11.53
N GLU A 58 -9.18 14.40 -10.32
CA GLU A 58 -9.62 13.06 -9.92
C GLU A 58 -8.57 11.95 -10.13
N TYR A 59 -7.29 12.29 -9.99
CA TYR A 59 -6.21 11.31 -10.10
C TYR A 59 -6.21 10.32 -8.92
N PRO A 60 -6.30 8.99 -9.16
CA PRO A 60 -6.32 7.96 -8.10
C PRO A 60 -5.13 8.06 -7.13
N GLU A 61 -3.95 8.33 -7.66
CA GLU A 61 -2.70 8.43 -6.89
C GLU A 61 -2.71 9.67 -5.98
N VAL A 62 -3.39 10.74 -6.40
CA VAL A 62 -3.55 11.96 -5.60
C VAL A 62 -4.55 11.75 -4.48
N TYR A 63 -5.62 10.96 -4.69
CA TYR A 63 -6.49 10.54 -3.58
C TYR A 63 -5.70 9.73 -2.54
N LEU A 64 -4.87 8.77 -2.99
CA LEU A 64 -4.03 8.00 -2.08
C LEU A 64 -3.06 8.89 -1.28
N LEU A 65 -2.42 9.86 -1.95
CA LEU A 65 -1.53 10.81 -1.28
C LEU A 65 -2.28 11.73 -0.30
N ALA A 66 -3.46 12.22 -0.68
CA ALA A 66 -4.31 13.03 0.19
C ALA A 66 -4.67 12.28 1.47
N GLY A 67 -5.06 11.01 1.34
CA GLY A 67 -5.31 10.12 2.48
C GLY A 67 -4.11 10.06 3.42
N SER A 68 -2.91 9.83 2.87
CA SER A 68 -1.66 9.78 3.65
C SER A 68 -1.32 11.09 4.35
N MET A 69 -1.53 12.22 3.67
CA MET A 69 -1.31 13.55 4.25
C MET A 69 -2.22 13.80 5.46
N TYR A 70 -3.51 13.47 5.35
CA TYR A 70 -4.46 13.62 6.46
C TYR A 70 -4.28 12.59 7.57
N GLU A 71 -3.87 11.36 7.24
CA GLU A 71 -3.60 10.30 8.22
C GLU A 71 -2.41 10.66 9.12
N HIS A 72 -1.36 11.24 8.54
CA HIS A 72 -0.11 11.55 9.26
C HIS A 72 0.03 13.02 9.66
N GLY A 73 -0.87 13.90 9.21
CA GLY A 73 -0.79 15.34 9.45
C GLY A 73 0.36 16.02 8.71
N ILE A 74 0.66 15.58 7.48
CA ILE A 74 1.74 16.12 6.65
C ILE A 74 1.19 17.34 5.89
N CYS A 75 1.67 18.54 6.24
CA CYS A 75 1.23 19.82 5.67
C CYS A 75 -0.27 20.16 5.84
N VAL A 76 -1.04 19.29 6.49
CA VAL A 76 -2.44 19.47 6.85
C VAL A 76 -2.63 19.01 8.30
N LYS A 77 -3.70 19.45 8.96
CA LYS A 77 -4.05 18.92 10.28
C LYS A 77 -4.45 17.44 10.15
N ARG A 78 -3.93 16.59 11.03
CA ARG A 78 -4.31 15.17 11.07
C ARG A 78 -5.83 15.00 11.23
N ASP A 79 -6.43 14.21 10.36
CA ASP A 79 -7.88 13.95 10.31
C ASP A 79 -8.13 12.56 9.71
N TRP A 80 -8.34 11.57 10.58
CA TRP A 80 -8.54 10.18 10.15
C TRP A 80 -9.82 9.96 9.33
N PRO A 81 -11.01 10.44 9.74
CA PRO A 81 -12.21 10.33 8.92
C PRO A 81 -12.04 10.90 7.51
N ARG A 82 -11.36 12.04 7.38
CA ARG A 82 -11.06 12.63 6.06
C ARG A 82 -10.05 11.78 5.28
N ALA A 83 -9.02 11.26 5.92
CA ALA A 83 -8.06 10.35 5.29
C ALA A 83 -8.76 9.10 4.72
N MET A 84 -9.66 8.50 5.51
CA MET A 84 -10.47 7.36 5.08
C MET A 84 -11.29 7.67 3.84
N GLY A 85 -11.94 8.85 3.80
CA GLY A 85 -12.70 9.29 2.62
C GLY A 85 -11.85 9.28 1.34
N PHE A 86 -10.64 9.83 1.41
CA PHE A 86 -9.72 9.81 0.27
C PHE A 86 -9.20 8.41 -0.08
N TYR A 87 -8.94 7.55 0.90
CA TYR A 87 -8.56 6.17 0.62
C TYR A 87 -9.68 5.36 -0.02
N VAL A 88 -10.94 5.60 0.36
CA VAL A 88 -12.10 5.01 -0.32
C VAL A 88 -12.18 5.51 -1.76
N GLN A 89 -12.03 6.81 -2.02
CA GLN A 89 -12.00 7.34 -3.38
C GLN A 89 -10.87 6.75 -4.23
N ALA A 90 -9.67 6.59 -3.64
CA ALA A 90 -8.55 5.93 -4.31
C ALA A 90 -8.90 4.46 -4.64
N HIS A 91 -9.54 3.74 -3.72
CA HIS A 91 -9.95 2.36 -3.96
C HIS A 91 -11.04 2.24 -5.04
N GLU A 92 -12.03 3.14 -5.03
CA GLU A 92 -13.09 3.20 -6.04
C GLU A 92 -12.56 3.58 -7.42
N ALA A 93 -11.43 4.29 -7.48
CA ALA A 93 -10.71 4.62 -8.69
C ALA A 93 -9.61 3.60 -9.03
N ASP A 94 -9.72 2.36 -8.51
CA ASP A 94 -8.85 1.22 -8.78
C ASP A 94 -7.35 1.42 -8.43
N GLU A 95 -7.04 2.28 -7.44
CA GLU A 95 -5.67 2.39 -6.91
C GLU A 95 -5.33 1.18 -6.01
N ASP A 96 -4.46 0.30 -6.50
CA ASP A 96 -4.11 -0.99 -5.89
C ASP A 96 -3.69 -0.91 -4.41
N SER A 97 -3.01 0.19 -4.02
CA SER A 97 -2.51 0.37 -2.65
C SER A 97 -3.60 0.81 -1.66
N ALA A 98 -4.76 1.25 -2.13
CA ALA A 98 -5.78 1.86 -1.29
C ALA A 98 -6.37 0.90 -0.26
N ALA A 99 -6.70 -0.34 -0.64
CA ALA A 99 -7.21 -1.34 0.30
C ALA A 99 -6.24 -1.62 1.45
N ALA A 100 -4.93 -1.63 1.16
CA ALA A 100 -3.88 -1.80 2.15
C ALA A 100 -3.78 -0.59 3.10
N ARG A 101 -3.90 0.65 2.58
CA ARG A 101 -3.96 1.86 3.41
C ARG A 101 -5.17 1.86 4.34
N ILE A 102 -6.33 1.46 3.85
CA ILE A 102 -7.56 1.35 4.63
C ILE A 102 -7.37 0.33 5.77
N ALA A 103 -6.86 -0.87 5.45
CA ALA A 103 -6.59 -1.91 6.43
C ALA A 103 -5.59 -1.46 7.50
N ALA A 104 -4.49 -0.84 7.08
CA ALA A 104 -3.45 -0.32 7.96
C ALA A 104 -4.00 0.73 8.95
N GLY A 105 -4.84 1.65 8.46
CA GLY A 105 -5.39 2.70 9.29
C GLY A 105 -6.49 2.22 10.25
N TYR A 106 -7.31 1.22 9.86
CA TYR A 106 -8.25 0.58 10.79
C TYR A 106 -7.56 -0.28 11.86
N ALA A 107 -6.39 -0.86 11.55
CA ALA A 107 -5.60 -1.61 12.52
C ALA A 107 -4.89 -0.71 13.55
N ASP A 108 -4.72 0.57 13.23
CA ASP A 108 -3.91 1.51 14.02
C ASP A 108 -4.62 1.93 15.31
N PRO A 109 -4.01 1.69 16.50
CA PRO A 109 -4.57 2.15 17.76
C PRO A 109 -4.80 3.67 17.81
N ALA A 110 -4.02 4.47 17.10
CA ALA A 110 -4.12 5.93 17.10
C ALA A 110 -5.40 6.46 16.42
N ASN A 111 -6.08 5.62 15.63
CA ASN A 111 -7.29 5.96 14.90
C ASN A 111 -8.59 5.47 15.58
N GLY A 112 -8.48 4.76 16.71
CA GLY A 112 -9.59 4.02 17.29
C GLY A 112 -9.82 2.73 16.50
N PRO A 113 -9.10 1.65 16.83
CA PRO A 113 -8.95 0.52 15.93
C PRO A 113 -10.27 -0.23 15.74
N ASP A 114 -10.58 -0.58 14.49
CA ASP A 114 -11.67 -1.48 14.11
C ASP A 114 -11.05 -2.74 13.53
N VAL A 115 -10.88 -3.75 14.37
CA VAL A 115 -10.24 -5.03 14.00
C VAL A 115 -11.01 -5.74 12.89
N ALA A 116 -12.34 -5.62 12.85
CA ALA A 116 -13.14 -6.28 11.85
C ALA A 116 -12.95 -5.63 10.48
N ALA A 117 -12.98 -4.29 10.43
CA ALA A 117 -12.68 -3.55 9.21
C ALA A 117 -11.24 -3.76 8.76
N ALA A 118 -10.27 -3.75 9.68
CA ALA A 118 -8.87 -4.02 9.38
C ALA A 118 -8.69 -5.38 8.69
N LEU A 119 -9.27 -6.45 9.24
CA LEU A 119 -9.18 -7.80 8.66
C LEU A 119 -9.95 -7.94 7.35
N TRP A 120 -11.09 -7.26 7.22
CA TRP A 120 -11.89 -7.25 5.99
C TRP A 120 -11.16 -6.60 4.81
N TRP A 121 -10.46 -5.50 5.07
CA TRP A 121 -9.66 -4.82 4.05
C TRP A 121 -8.32 -5.51 3.81
N ALA A 122 -7.68 -6.03 4.85
CA ALA A 122 -6.39 -6.70 4.74
C ALA A 122 -6.47 -7.91 3.80
N ARG A 123 -7.53 -8.72 3.86
CA ARG A 123 -7.72 -9.86 2.94
C ARG A 123 -7.91 -9.48 1.46
N LYS A 124 -8.17 -8.20 1.16
CA LYS A 124 -8.18 -7.67 -0.21
C LYS A 124 -6.79 -7.23 -0.66
N THR A 125 -5.81 -7.26 0.24
CA THR A 125 -4.42 -6.87 -0.02
C THR A 125 -3.61 -8.11 -0.44
N PRO A 126 -2.84 -8.04 -1.55
CA PRO A 126 -1.94 -9.11 -1.94
C PRO A 126 -0.99 -9.52 -0.81
N GLY A 127 -0.80 -10.83 -0.63
CA GLY A 127 0.09 -11.38 0.40
C GLY A 127 -0.55 -11.56 1.79
N PHE A 128 -1.72 -10.98 2.07
CA PHE A 128 -2.43 -11.20 3.34
C PHE A 128 -3.42 -12.38 3.25
N GLN A 129 -2.89 -13.60 3.19
CA GLN A 129 -3.67 -14.85 3.14
C GLN A 129 -3.24 -15.81 4.26
N LEU A 130 -3.28 -15.31 5.49
CA LEU A 130 -2.82 -16.06 6.66
C LEU A 130 -3.93 -17.00 7.16
N ARG A 131 -3.66 -18.31 7.14
CA ARG A 131 -4.63 -19.35 7.56
C ARG A 131 -5.21 -19.09 8.96
N GLN A 132 -4.38 -18.65 9.90
CA GLN A 132 -4.78 -18.34 11.27
C GLN A 132 -5.70 -17.11 11.38
N CYS A 133 -5.71 -16.23 10.37
CA CYS A 133 -6.55 -15.04 10.30
C CYS A 133 -7.65 -15.16 9.24
N GLY A 134 -7.88 -16.36 8.69
CA GLY A 134 -8.95 -16.63 7.74
C GLY A 134 -10.29 -16.88 8.44
N ALA A 135 -11.36 -16.37 7.81
CA ALA A 135 -12.74 -16.75 8.10
C ALA A 135 -13.23 -17.79 7.06
N PRO A 136 -14.25 -18.63 7.38
CA PRO A 136 -14.89 -19.50 6.41
C PRO A 136 -15.38 -18.71 5.18
N LYS A 137 -15.37 -19.35 4.00
CA LYS A 137 -15.67 -18.68 2.72
C LYS A 137 -17.04 -17.99 2.74
N GLU A 138 -18.03 -18.60 3.38
CA GLU A 138 -19.40 -18.12 3.50
C GLU A 138 -19.49 -16.85 4.36
N ALA A 139 -18.73 -16.80 5.46
CA ALA A 139 -18.62 -15.60 6.29
C ALA A 139 -17.83 -14.52 5.55
N ALA A 140 -16.79 -14.92 4.82
CA ALA A 140 -15.94 -14.04 4.06
C ALA A 140 -16.59 -13.51 2.76
N ALA A 141 -17.81 -13.93 2.40
CA ALA A 141 -18.51 -13.42 1.23
C ALA A 141 -19.34 -12.16 1.53
N ASP A 142 -19.59 -11.86 2.81
CA ASP A 142 -20.52 -10.83 3.24
C ASP A 142 -19.97 -10.06 4.45
N PRO A 143 -19.96 -8.71 4.46
CA PRO A 143 -19.38 -7.94 5.56
C PRO A 143 -20.00 -8.23 6.93
N ASP A 144 -21.33 -8.36 7.00
CA ASP A 144 -22.04 -8.55 8.26
C ASP A 144 -21.80 -9.95 8.82
N ARG A 145 -21.78 -10.98 7.96
CA ARG A 145 -21.42 -12.34 8.35
C ARG A 145 -19.96 -12.44 8.78
N PHE A 146 -19.06 -11.70 8.12
CA PHE A 146 -17.66 -11.65 8.51
C PHE A 146 -17.51 -11.06 9.91
N VAL A 147 -18.17 -9.93 10.20
CA VAL A 147 -18.18 -9.33 11.54
C VAL A 147 -18.78 -10.28 12.58
N ALA A 148 -19.87 -10.98 12.24
CA ALA A 148 -20.48 -11.97 13.13
C ALA A 148 -19.54 -13.14 13.44
N GLU A 149 -18.83 -13.65 12.43
CA GLU A 149 -17.82 -14.70 12.59
C GLU A 149 -16.67 -14.24 13.51
N LEU A 150 -16.14 -13.03 13.31
CA LEU A 150 -15.04 -12.51 14.14
C LEU A 150 -15.42 -12.36 15.62
N LYS A 151 -16.70 -12.13 15.94
CA LYS A 151 -17.18 -12.08 17.34
C LYS A 151 -17.08 -13.43 18.05
N THR A 152 -16.96 -14.53 17.31
CA THR A 152 -16.76 -15.87 17.89
C THR A 152 -15.28 -16.17 18.19
N TRP A 153 -14.37 -15.33 17.68
CA TRP A 153 -12.94 -15.56 17.84
C TRP A 153 -12.46 -15.15 19.24
N LYS A 154 -11.44 -15.85 19.71
CA LYS A 154 -10.76 -15.49 20.95
C LYS A 154 -10.11 -14.09 20.83
N PRO A 155 -10.14 -13.25 21.88
CA PRO A 155 -9.51 -11.93 21.85
C PRO A 155 -8.03 -11.96 21.47
N GLU A 156 -7.29 -12.98 21.89
CA GLU A 156 -5.86 -13.14 21.58
C GLU A 156 -5.66 -13.36 20.07
N ARG A 157 -6.53 -14.15 19.44
CA ARG A 157 -6.50 -14.36 17.99
C ARG A 157 -6.76 -13.05 17.25
N LEU A 158 -7.75 -12.27 17.70
CA LEU A 158 -8.08 -10.97 17.11
C LEU A 158 -6.91 -9.99 17.24
N ALA A 159 -6.26 -9.93 18.41
CA ALA A 159 -5.09 -9.07 18.63
C ALA A 159 -3.91 -9.45 17.72
N ILE A 160 -3.60 -10.75 17.61
CA ILE A 160 -2.57 -11.27 16.70
C ILE A 160 -2.90 -10.92 15.25
N CYS A 161 -4.14 -11.18 14.81
CA CYS A 161 -4.54 -10.92 13.45
C CYS A 161 -4.58 -9.42 13.11
N ASN A 162 -4.98 -8.56 14.04
CA ASN A 162 -4.92 -7.11 13.86
C ASN A 162 -3.49 -6.60 13.70
N TYR A 163 -2.56 -7.09 14.53
CA TYR A 163 -1.14 -6.77 14.43
C TYR A 163 -0.56 -7.19 13.07
N LEU A 164 -0.81 -8.43 12.65
CA LEU A 164 -0.37 -8.94 11.35
C LEU A 164 -0.97 -8.14 10.19
N ALA A 165 -2.27 -7.83 10.25
CA ALA A 165 -2.96 -7.01 9.26
C ALA A 165 -2.34 -5.62 9.16
N GLY A 166 -2.15 -4.93 10.28
CA GLY A 166 -1.56 -3.60 10.30
C GLY A 166 -0.16 -3.56 9.70
N VAL A 167 0.74 -4.43 10.16
CA VAL A 167 2.13 -4.46 9.69
C VAL A 167 2.19 -4.80 8.20
N MET A 168 1.52 -5.87 7.77
CA MET A 168 1.58 -6.32 6.38
C MET A 168 0.87 -5.34 5.43
N ALA A 169 -0.26 -4.77 5.83
CA ALA A 169 -0.97 -3.78 5.02
C ALA A 169 -0.20 -2.46 4.93
N THR A 170 0.53 -2.05 5.99
CA THR A 170 1.47 -0.93 5.89
C THR A 170 2.57 -1.24 4.88
N MET A 171 3.22 -2.41 4.98
CA MET A 171 4.24 -2.79 4.00
C MET A 171 3.69 -2.80 2.57
N SER A 172 2.50 -3.38 2.35
CA SER A 172 1.90 -3.47 1.01
C SER A 172 1.39 -2.13 0.47
N GLY A 173 0.85 -1.24 1.32
CA GLY A 173 0.26 0.03 0.88
C GLY A 173 1.29 1.15 0.76
N GLU A 174 2.45 1.00 1.40
CA GLU A 174 3.51 2.00 1.41
C GLU A 174 4.68 1.68 0.50
N VAL A 175 4.84 0.40 0.12
CA VAL A 175 5.87 -0.01 -0.80
C VAL A 175 5.27 -0.31 -2.18
N LYS A 176 5.59 0.53 -3.15
CA LYS A 176 5.20 0.35 -4.56
C LYS A 176 6.33 -0.31 -5.35
N TYR A 177 6.27 -1.64 -5.49
CA TYR A 177 7.39 -2.42 -6.03
C TYR A 177 7.66 -2.32 -7.54
N PRO A 178 6.72 -2.04 -8.49
CA PRO A 178 7.17 -1.74 -9.85
C PRO A 178 7.74 -0.32 -9.97
N GLU A 179 7.21 0.66 -9.23
CA GLU A 179 7.67 2.05 -9.28
C GLU A 179 9.08 2.22 -8.69
N LEU A 180 9.31 1.70 -7.48
CA LEU A 180 10.64 1.75 -6.83
C LEU A 180 11.68 1.00 -7.66
N ALA A 181 11.32 -0.15 -8.22
CA ALA A 181 12.21 -0.91 -9.08
C ALA A 181 12.53 -0.15 -10.38
N ALA A 182 11.53 0.43 -11.04
CA ALA A 182 11.71 1.22 -12.26
C ALA A 182 12.55 2.48 -12.02
N ALA A 183 12.30 3.21 -10.92
CA ALA A 183 13.09 4.38 -10.53
C ALA A 183 14.58 4.06 -10.31
N HIS A 184 14.91 2.80 -10.03
CA HIS A 184 16.27 2.33 -9.81
C HIS A 184 16.79 1.38 -10.91
N ALA A 185 16.05 1.18 -12.00
CA ALA A 185 16.39 0.27 -13.11
C ALA A 185 16.67 -1.18 -12.67
N LEU A 186 16.01 -1.63 -11.60
CA LEU A 186 16.18 -2.96 -11.05
C LEU A 186 15.07 -3.88 -11.54
N GLY A 187 15.43 -5.11 -11.90
CA GLY A 187 14.47 -6.21 -12.07
C GLY A 187 14.90 -7.41 -11.24
N GLY A 188 13.94 -8.24 -10.81
CA GLY A 188 14.22 -9.40 -9.98
C GLY A 188 13.15 -9.66 -8.95
N ASP A 189 13.52 -10.43 -7.93
CA ASP A 189 12.67 -10.74 -6.81
C ASP A 189 13.26 -10.31 -5.46
N VAL A 190 12.37 -9.79 -4.60
CA VAL A 190 12.66 -9.45 -3.22
C VAL A 190 11.66 -10.18 -2.35
N THR A 191 12.17 -11.02 -1.44
CA THR A 191 11.36 -11.69 -0.44
C THR A 191 11.44 -10.90 0.86
N LEU A 192 10.29 -10.38 1.28
CA LEU A 192 10.13 -9.82 2.61
C LEU A 192 9.88 -10.97 3.59
N ARG A 193 10.77 -11.10 4.57
CA ARG A 193 10.71 -12.11 5.62
C ARG A 193 10.29 -11.45 6.92
N PHE A 194 9.02 -11.59 7.27
CA PHE A 194 8.47 -11.04 8.51
C PHE A 194 8.49 -12.12 9.60
N LEU A 195 9.23 -11.85 10.68
CA LEU A 195 9.22 -12.64 11.90
C LEU A 195 8.32 -11.93 12.94
N PRO A 196 7.00 -12.19 12.95
CA PRO A 196 6.10 -11.48 13.83
C PRO A 196 6.34 -11.76 15.31
N GLY A 197 6.81 -12.94 15.71
CA GLY A 197 7.06 -13.27 17.12
C GLY A 197 8.29 -12.57 17.73
N VAL A 198 9.19 -12.08 16.88
CA VAL A 198 10.30 -11.21 17.24
C VAL A 198 10.25 -10.01 16.29
N PRO A 199 9.41 -8.99 16.55
CA PRO A 199 8.89 -8.04 15.56
C PRO A 199 9.98 -7.46 14.66
N ARG A 200 10.30 -8.17 13.58
CA ARG A 200 11.45 -7.95 12.72
C ARG A 200 11.08 -8.31 11.30
N ILE A 201 11.49 -7.44 10.37
CA ILE A 201 11.32 -7.66 8.95
C ILE A 201 12.72 -7.66 8.33
N GLU A 202 13.02 -8.72 7.61
CA GLU A 202 14.25 -8.88 6.85
C GLU A 202 13.94 -8.83 5.35
N LEU A 203 14.87 -8.30 4.58
CA LEU A 203 14.80 -8.31 3.13
C LEU A 203 15.79 -9.33 2.61
N GLN A 204 15.28 -10.35 1.91
CA GLN A 204 16.10 -11.31 1.21
C GLN A 204 15.99 -11.04 -0.29
N ARG A 205 17.10 -10.65 -0.91
CA ARG A 205 17.18 -10.53 -2.37
C ARG A 205 17.24 -11.93 -3.00
N GLY A 206 16.47 -12.13 -4.05
CA GLY A 206 16.59 -13.27 -4.96
C GLY A 206 17.61 -12.99 -6.07
N GLU A 207 17.40 -13.60 -7.25
CA GLU A 207 18.24 -13.37 -8.42
C GLU A 207 17.85 -12.05 -9.09
N SER A 208 18.43 -10.93 -8.62
CA SER A 208 18.25 -9.64 -9.29
C SER A 208 18.93 -9.64 -10.65
N ARG A 209 18.18 -9.28 -11.70
CA ARG A 209 18.71 -9.02 -13.05
C ARG A 209 18.68 -7.52 -13.30
N GLU A 210 19.85 -6.95 -13.56
CA GLU A 210 19.93 -5.59 -14.05
C GLU A 210 19.47 -5.56 -15.50
N TYR A 211 18.54 -4.65 -15.82
CA TYR A 211 18.09 -4.46 -17.19
C TYR A 211 18.76 -3.20 -17.75
N GLU A 212 19.34 -3.30 -18.95
CA GLU A 212 19.74 -2.11 -19.68
C GLU A 212 18.49 -1.34 -20.09
N MET A 213 18.32 -0.13 -19.54
CA MET A 213 17.29 0.79 -19.99
C MET A 213 17.69 1.41 -21.34
N VAL A 214 17.62 0.62 -22.41
CA VAL A 214 17.93 1.07 -23.76
C VAL A 214 16.84 2.06 -24.20
N GLY A 215 17.23 3.32 -24.48
CA GLY A 215 16.33 4.40 -24.92
C GLY A 215 16.07 5.52 -23.90
N TRP A 216 16.52 5.37 -22.65
CA TRP A 216 16.51 6.45 -21.66
C TRP A 216 17.81 7.25 -21.76
N VAL A 217 17.81 8.33 -22.53
CA VAL A 217 18.99 9.21 -22.64
C VAL A 217 19.04 10.11 -21.42
N SER A 218 19.86 9.74 -20.44
CA SER A 218 20.49 10.70 -19.53
C SER A 218 21.95 10.80 -19.98
N SER A 219 22.32 11.94 -20.57
CA SER A 219 23.70 12.21 -20.96
C SER A 219 24.54 12.27 -19.68
N ASP A 220 25.58 11.43 -19.62
CA ASP A 220 26.59 11.33 -18.57
C ASP A 220 26.22 10.60 -17.26
N ALA A 221 26.43 9.28 -17.24
CA ALA A 221 26.78 8.59 -16.00
C ALA A 221 27.72 7.41 -16.23
N LEU A 222 28.94 7.49 -15.70
CA LEU A 222 29.84 6.36 -15.43
C LEU A 222 29.13 5.35 -14.51
N ARG A 223 28.82 4.16 -15.04
CA ARG A 223 27.77 3.24 -14.55
C ARG A 223 28.13 2.30 -13.38
N ASP A 224 29.40 2.10 -13.01
CA ASP A 224 29.75 0.99 -12.09
C ASP A 224 29.71 1.32 -10.58
N ARG A 225 29.87 2.58 -10.16
CA ARG A 225 29.88 2.96 -8.73
C ARG A 225 28.53 3.47 -8.20
N LYS A 226 27.62 3.87 -9.09
CA LYS A 226 26.27 4.34 -8.73
C LYS A 226 25.32 3.16 -8.45
N ALA A 227 25.47 2.03 -9.14
CA ALA A 227 24.58 0.87 -9.00
C ALA A 227 24.48 0.31 -7.57
N ARG A 228 25.63 0.08 -6.88
CA ARG A 228 25.64 -0.34 -5.47
C ARG A 228 24.99 0.67 -4.52
N LYS A 229 25.29 1.97 -4.69
CA LYS A 229 24.68 3.05 -3.90
C LYS A 229 23.15 3.16 -4.10
N MET A 230 22.63 2.78 -5.26
CA MET A 230 21.19 2.82 -5.54
C MET A 230 20.43 1.62 -4.96
N ALA A 231 21.05 0.44 -4.92
CA ALA A 231 20.50 -0.72 -4.23
C ALA A 231 20.40 -0.49 -2.70
N ASP A 232 21.39 0.19 -2.11
CA ASP A 232 21.37 0.58 -0.70
C ASP A 232 20.22 1.56 -0.40
N GLY A 233 19.87 2.45 -1.35
CA GLY A 233 18.75 3.39 -1.22
C GLY A 233 17.39 2.71 -1.17
N PHE A 234 17.20 1.67 -2.01
CA PHE A 234 15.99 0.85 -2.00
C PHE A 234 15.83 0.09 -0.67
N GLU A 235 16.87 -0.58 -0.19
CA GLU A 235 16.83 -1.28 1.10
C GLU A 235 16.60 -0.33 2.27
N ALA A 236 17.20 0.87 2.24
CA ALA A 236 16.98 1.90 3.25
C ALA A 236 15.52 2.40 3.25
N ALA A 237 14.91 2.60 2.07
CA ALA A 237 13.51 2.98 1.96
C ALA A 237 12.59 1.90 2.54
N LEU A 238 12.82 0.63 2.17
CA LEU A 238 12.07 -0.50 2.70
C LEU A 238 12.24 -0.68 4.21
N SER A 239 13.47 -0.58 4.70
CA SER A 239 13.79 -0.65 6.13
C SER A 239 13.09 0.46 6.91
N THR A 240 12.98 1.66 6.32
CA THR A 240 12.27 2.78 6.93
C THR A 240 10.77 2.49 7.06
N VAL A 241 10.14 1.93 6.02
CA VAL A 241 8.73 1.52 6.07
C VAL A 241 8.54 0.40 7.09
N ALA A 242 9.40 -0.62 7.07
CA ALA A 242 9.35 -1.75 8.00
C ALA A 242 9.45 -1.30 9.46
N ASN A 243 10.45 -0.48 9.80
CA ASN A 243 10.62 0.02 11.15
C ASN A 243 9.43 0.87 11.60
N ARG A 244 8.88 1.72 10.73
CA ARG A 244 7.67 2.48 11.03
C ARG A 244 6.47 1.56 11.25
N ALA A 245 6.27 0.56 10.39
CA ALA A 245 5.17 -0.40 10.53
C ALA A 245 5.25 -1.15 11.87
N LEU A 246 6.43 -1.67 12.22
CA LEU A 246 6.63 -2.38 13.49
C LEU A 246 6.45 -1.48 14.72
N ALA A 247 6.82 -0.20 14.62
CA ALA A 247 6.61 0.77 15.70
C ALA A 247 5.12 1.23 15.81
N ARG A 248 4.39 1.22 14.69
CA ARG A 248 3.00 1.68 14.59
C ARG A 248 2.01 0.74 15.29
N TYR A 249 2.24 -0.57 15.22
CA TYR A 249 1.32 -1.57 15.77
C TYR A 249 1.91 -2.26 17.00
N PRO A 250 1.25 -2.16 18.18
CA PRO A 250 1.71 -2.85 19.38
C PRO A 250 1.76 -4.36 19.18
N HIS A 251 2.88 -4.99 19.56
CA HIS A 251 3.04 -6.43 19.48
C HIS A 251 2.15 -7.13 20.53
N PRO A 252 1.25 -8.05 20.14
CA PRO A 252 0.22 -8.59 21.04
C PRO A 252 0.73 -9.71 21.98
N GLY A 253 1.96 -10.19 21.78
CA GLY A 253 2.46 -11.38 22.48
C GLY A 253 1.81 -12.67 21.94
N GLY A 254 2.22 -13.81 22.48
CA GLY A 254 1.62 -15.11 22.12
C GLY A 254 1.88 -15.60 20.69
N ILE A 255 2.71 -14.90 19.92
CA ILE A 255 3.18 -15.34 18.60
C ILE A 255 4.50 -16.11 18.79
N PRO A 256 4.61 -17.36 18.32
CA PRO A 256 5.86 -18.13 18.38
C PRO A 256 7.01 -17.38 17.69
N ALA A 257 8.19 -17.36 18.32
CA ALA A 257 9.36 -16.61 17.85
C ALA A 257 9.87 -17.07 16.47
N ASP A 258 9.62 -18.33 16.12
CA ASP A 258 9.97 -18.96 14.84
C ASP A 258 8.88 -18.81 13.76
N THR A 259 7.77 -18.13 14.07
CA THR A 259 6.76 -17.80 13.06
C THR A 259 7.41 -16.95 11.98
N LEU A 260 7.31 -17.40 10.74
CA LEU A 260 7.84 -16.71 9.57
C LEU A 260 6.72 -16.53 8.54
N ILE A 261 6.58 -15.30 8.06
CA ILE A 261 5.69 -14.95 6.96
C ILE A 261 6.57 -14.40 5.85
N GLU A 262 6.57 -15.07 4.70
CA GLU A 262 7.32 -14.65 3.53
C GLU A 262 6.37 -14.09 2.47
N VAL A 263 6.68 -12.88 2.00
CA VAL A 263 5.97 -12.27 0.87
C VAL A 263 7.00 -12.02 -0.22
N LYS A 264 6.86 -12.76 -1.33
CA LYS A 264 7.71 -12.61 -2.50
C LYS A 264 7.14 -11.53 -3.42
N TYR A 265 7.90 -10.47 -3.61
CA TYR A 265 7.63 -9.46 -4.64
C TYR A 265 8.50 -9.78 -5.85
N THR A 266 7.86 -9.93 -7.00
CA THR A 266 8.56 -10.10 -8.28
C THR A 266 8.30 -8.87 -9.11
N PHE A 267 9.36 -8.28 -9.64
CA PHE A 267 9.30 -7.10 -10.50
C PHE A 267 10.13 -7.37 -11.74
N GLY A 268 9.45 -7.46 -12.88
CA GLY A 268 10.09 -7.48 -14.18
C GLY A 268 10.03 -6.08 -14.78
N MET A 269 11.09 -5.66 -15.48
CA MET A 269 10.89 -4.66 -16.53
C MET A 269 10.33 -5.43 -17.72
N ASP A 270 9.00 -5.53 -17.82
CA ASP A 270 8.37 -5.99 -19.05
C ASP A 270 8.63 -4.94 -20.12
N TYR A 271 9.76 -5.08 -20.80
CA TYR A 271 9.84 -4.63 -22.18
C TYR A 271 8.86 -5.51 -22.93
N GLU A 272 7.65 -5.01 -23.18
CA GLU A 272 6.96 -5.39 -24.41
C GLU A 272 7.93 -5.08 -25.56
N LYS A 273 8.79 -6.05 -25.88
CA LYS A 273 9.29 -6.20 -27.23
C LYS A 273 8.02 -6.44 -28.05
N LYS A 274 7.39 -5.37 -28.54
CA LYS A 274 6.75 -5.43 -29.85
C LYS A 274 7.82 -6.03 -30.74
N ARG A 275 7.71 -7.33 -31.01
CA ARG A 275 8.53 -8.03 -31.99
C ARG A 275 8.10 -7.43 -33.33
N CYS A 276 8.65 -6.28 -33.69
CA CYS A 276 8.69 -5.85 -35.09
C CYS A 276 9.60 -6.89 -35.76
N THR A 277 8.98 -7.94 -36.29
CA THR A 277 9.65 -8.87 -37.19
C THR A 277 9.86 -8.13 -38.51
N VAL A 278 10.97 -8.43 -39.18
CA VAL A 278 11.47 -7.75 -40.39
C VAL A 278 10.45 -7.68 -41.53
N SER A 279 9.31 -8.36 -41.43
CA SER A 279 8.29 -8.48 -42.46
C SER A 279 7.10 -7.50 -42.38
N GLN A 280 6.95 -6.65 -41.35
CA GLN A 280 5.84 -5.69 -41.32
C GLN A 280 6.19 -4.32 -40.70
N PRO A 281 5.85 -3.18 -41.35
CA PRO A 281 6.02 -1.86 -40.76
C PRO A 281 5.01 -1.66 -39.63
N CYS A 282 5.53 -1.28 -38.46
CA CYS A 282 4.76 -1.01 -37.25
C CYS A 282 3.97 0.30 -37.45
N SER A 283 2.63 0.23 -37.57
CA SER A 283 1.75 1.41 -37.63
C SER A 283 1.61 2.01 -36.23
N ALA A 284 1.78 3.33 -36.14
CA ALA A 284 1.46 4.11 -34.96
C ALA A 284 0.01 4.57 -35.09
N ASP A 285 -0.84 4.14 -34.14
CA ASP A 285 -2.05 4.85 -33.73
C ASP A 285 -2.03 4.88 -32.19
#